data_AF-B8ML90-F1
#
_entry.id   AF-B8ML90-F1
#
_cell.length_a   1.000
_cell.length_b   1.000
_cell.length_c   1.000
_cell.angle_alpha   90.00
_cell.angle_beta   90.00
_cell.angle_gamma   90.00
#
_symmetry.space_group_name_H-M   'P 1'
#
loop_
_entity.id
_entity.type
_entity.pdbx_description
1 polymer ?
#
loop_
_entity_poly.entity_id
_entity_poly.type
_entity_poly.pdbx_seq_one_letter_code
_entity_poly.pdbx_strand_id
1 'polypeptide(L)'
;MPTLEITNFNIVCSVLGGFITLFGLVSYLCKERFYLSEALISTLAGVVFSPHAANFIKPMDYAMDSQRNLDAITLYFTRLVLGVQLVIAGVQLPGRYLQTEWKSLALLLGPGMAVMWLSSGLLIWGLVPNISFVEALAVGACVTPTDPVLSNSIVKGKFADKNIPRPLQRIIIAESGANDGLGYPFLFLALYLLKYTQGPGFSGGGGKAIALWVYETLVYEILLSVVYGAVVGWLSMKLLHWAEEKRYVDRESFLVFAISLGLFIMGTCGLIGTDDLLACFIAGNAFTHDDWFRLETMDDSLQPTIDMLLNLAIFVWFGAVCPWVLFAHNDIIPIYRLIVLGILILLFRRLPVVFAMHKYIHQIEQISQALFVGFFGPIGVGAIFYLSVCRNFLLEDMMVDGVVRSDAARTAEVTYIVVWFLVICSIFVHGLSIPLGKAGYHIPRTISTALSSNSGEQEPIRLPSNLNTHSTATPTSHRGLRFYRNRSSAPSTREPPRVVFQISAPQQRREEQQEEEQGQQQREDSAVASAANASADETLSPQKSMPAVPAPLTVHERHDEPRRPIKLMGDDGRVTQTLNDSE
;
A
#
# COMPACT_ATOMS: atom_id res chain seq x y z
N MET A 1 19.08 -31.78 28.60
CA MET A 1 17.66 -31.50 28.26
C MET A 1 17.67 -30.41 27.21
N PRO A 2 16.89 -30.49 26.12
CA PRO A 2 16.81 -29.38 25.18
C PRO A 2 16.19 -28.17 25.90
N THR A 3 16.95 -27.08 26.04
CA THR A 3 16.49 -25.83 26.65
C THR A 3 15.92 -24.93 25.55
N LEU A 4 14.69 -24.47 25.73
CA LEU A 4 14.09 -23.48 24.84
C LEU A 4 14.76 -22.11 25.05
N GLU A 5 15.37 -21.56 24.00
CA GLU A 5 15.93 -20.20 24.02
C GLU A 5 14.85 -19.17 23.65
N ILE A 6 14.15 -18.66 24.67
CA ILE A 6 13.09 -17.67 24.51
C ILE A 6 13.70 -16.27 24.48
N THR A 7 14.19 -15.85 23.31
CA THR A 7 14.71 -14.51 23.07
C THR A 7 13.69 -13.66 22.29
N ASN A 8 13.73 -12.33 22.45
CA ASN A 8 12.87 -11.41 21.69
C ASN A 8 13.04 -11.60 20.17
N PHE A 9 14.28 -11.83 19.72
CA PHE A 9 14.58 -12.15 18.32
C PHE A 9 13.84 -13.42 17.86
N ASN A 10 13.98 -14.53 18.61
CA ASN A 10 13.34 -15.80 18.26
C ASN A 10 11.81 -15.67 18.24
N ILE A 11 11.23 -14.93 19.19
CA ILE A 11 9.77 -14.68 19.24
C ILE A 11 9.32 -13.89 18.03
N VAL A 12 9.96 -12.75 17.73
CA VAL A 12 9.56 -11.89 16.60
C VAL A 12 9.68 -12.64 15.27
N CYS A 13 10.80 -13.34 15.04
CA CYS A 13 10.98 -14.15 13.83
C CYS A 13 9.94 -15.27 13.72
N SER A 14 9.61 -15.94 14.83
CA SER A 14 8.60 -17.00 14.84
C SER A 14 7.19 -16.46 14.57
N VAL A 15 6.81 -15.34 15.18
CA VAL A 15 5.49 -14.73 15.02
C VAL A 15 5.33 -14.12 13.64
N LEU A 16 6.29 -13.29 13.21
CA LEU A 16 6.22 -12.61 11.90
C LEU A 16 6.34 -13.64 10.76
N GLY A 17 7.33 -14.54 10.83
CA GLY A 17 7.51 -15.59 9.83
C GLY A 17 6.34 -16.57 9.79
N GLY A 18 5.84 -16.96 10.96
CA GLY A 18 4.64 -17.81 11.09
C GLY A 18 3.40 -17.14 10.51
N PHE A 19 3.16 -15.86 10.83
CA PHE A 19 2.05 -15.08 10.28
C PHE A 19 2.15 -14.97 8.76
N ILE A 20 3.31 -14.56 8.21
CA ILE A 20 3.49 -14.41 6.76
C ILE A 20 3.29 -15.75 6.05
N THR A 21 3.82 -16.84 6.61
CA THR A 21 3.66 -18.19 6.03
C THR A 21 2.19 -18.62 6.03
N LEU A 22 1.49 -18.47 7.15
CA LEU A 22 0.06 -18.81 7.26
C LEU A 22 -0.79 -17.92 6.37
N PHE A 23 -0.51 -16.61 6.34
CA PHE A 23 -1.18 -15.66 5.47
C PHE A 23 -0.98 -16.03 4.00
N GLY A 24 0.23 -16.43 3.60
CA GLY A 24 0.53 -16.91 2.25
C GLY A 24 -0.40 -18.04 1.81
N LEU A 25 -0.66 -19.02 2.69
CA LEU A 25 -1.53 -20.16 2.42
C LEU A 25 -3.00 -19.77 2.20
N VAL A 26 -3.47 -18.67 2.82
CA VAL A 26 -4.86 -18.20 2.72
C VAL A 26 -5.01 -16.89 1.93
N SER A 27 -3.91 -16.36 1.40
CA SER A 27 -3.83 -15.04 0.77
C SER A 27 -4.83 -14.89 -0.37
N TYR A 28 -4.96 -15.92 -1.21
CA TYR A 28 -5.95 -15.95 -2.28
C TYR A 28 -7.38 -15.83 -1.75
N LEU A 29 -7.72 -16.54 -0.67
CA LEU A 29 -9.06 -16.46 -0.07
C LEU A 29 -9.33 -15.06 0.49
N CYS A 30 -8.38 -14.49 1.22
CA CYS A 30 -8.51 -13.17 1.83
C CYS A 30 -8.59 -12.05 0.79
N LYS A 31 -7.67 -12.03 -0.19
CA LYS A 31 -7.57 -10.96 -1.18
C LYS A 31 -8.58 -11.11 -2.30
N GLU A 32 -8.73 -12.31 -2.87
CA GLU A 32 -9.52 -12.49 -4.09
C GLU A 32 -10.99 -12.81 -3.83
N ARG A 33 -11.30 -13.48 -2.72
CA ARG A 33 -12.68 -13.83 -2.37
C ARG A 33 -13.31 -12.81 -1.43
N PHE A 34 -12.60 -12.43 -0.37
CA PHE A 34 -13.10 -11.48 0.62
C PHE A 34 -12.75 -10.02 0.32
N TYR A 35 -11.83 -9.74 -0.60
CA TYR A 35 -11.39 -8.38 -0.96
C TYR A 35 -10.83 -7.58 0.23
N LEU A 36 -10.28 -8.27 1.22
CA LEU A 36 -9.67 -7.62 2.38
C LEU A 36 -8.27 -7.12 2.01
N SER A 37 -7.95 -5.89 2.40
CA SER A 37 -6.60 -5.33 2.21
C SER A 37 -5.58 -6.04 3.11
N GLU A 38 -4.36 -6.22 2.63
CA GLU A 38 -3.24 -6.76 3.40
C GLU A 38 -2.94 -5.94 4.65
N ALA A 39 -3.06 -4.61 4.54
CA ALA A 39 -2.85 -3.69 5.64
C ALA A 39 -3.81 -3.94 6.81
N LEU A 40 -5.10 -4.12 6.52
CA LEU A 40 -6.11 -4.44 7.55
C LEU A 40 -5.80 -5.76 8.26
N ILE A 41 -5.52 -6.83 7.51
CA ILE A 41 -5.25 -8.15 8.08
C ILE A 41 -3.98 -8.12 8.93
N SER A 42 -2.93 -7.47 8.43
CA SER A 42 -1.64 -7.34 9.11
C SER A 42 -1.74 -6.48 10.36
N THR A 43 -2.50 -5.37 10.31
CA THR A 43 -2.75 -4.53 11.49
C THR A 43 -3.51 -5.31 12.56
N LEU A 44 -4.53 -6.09 12.19
CA LEU A 44 -5.25 -6.95 13.13
C LEU A 44 -4.34 -8.02 13.73
N ALA A 45 -3.47 -8.65 12.93
CA ALA A 45 -2.48 -9.59 13.43
C ALA A 45 -1.51 -8.91 14.42
N GLY A 46 -1.05 -7.69 14.12
CA GLY A 46 -0.27 -6.87 15.03
C GLY A 46 -0.96 -6.66 16.38
N VAL A 47 -2.25 -6.27 16.37
CA VAL A 47 -3.04 -6.11 17.60
C VAL A 47 -3.14 -7.41 18.39
N VAL A 48 -3.44 -8.53 17.72
CA VAL A 48 -3.56 -9.86 18.35
C VAL A 48 -2.24 -10.32 18.96
N PHE A 49 -1.10 -10.05 18.31
CA PHE A 49 0.21 -10.43 18.83
C PHE A 49 0.81 -9.43 19.82
N SER A 50 0.24 -8.22 19.92
CA SER A 50 0.66 -7.18 20.85
C SER A 50 0.37 -7.51 22.33
N PRO A 51 0.86 -6.70 23.28
CA PRO A 51 0.60 -6.89 24.71
C PRO A 51 -0.88 -6.85 25.10
N HIS A 52 -1.74 -6.32 24.24
CA HIS A 52 -3.18 -6.25 24.45
C HIS A 52 -3.88 -7.63 24.33
N ALA A 53 -3.20 -8.63 23.76
CA ALA A 53 -3.75 -9.98 23.58
C ALA A 53 -2.70 -11.06 23.85
N ALA A 54 -2.02 -11.59 22.83
CA ALA A 54 -1.10 -12.72 22.99
C ALA A 54 0.25 -12.35 23.64
N ASN A 55 0.59 -11.05 23.70
CA ASN A 55 1.78 -10.53 24.37
C ASN A 55 3.10 -11.13 23.88
N PHE A 56 3.19 -11.44 22.58
CA PHE A 56 4.40 -11.97 21.94
C PHE A 56 5.27 -10.85 21.35
N ILE A 57 4.65 -9.88 20.67
CA ILE A 57 5.33 -8.70 20.15
C ILE A 57 5.25 -7.60 21.21
N LYS A 58 6.40 -7.18 21.75
CA LYS A 58 6.50 -6.20 22.85
C LYS A 58 7.38 -5.01 22.44
N PRO A 59 6.80 -4.00 21.76
CA PRO A 59 7.60 -2.90 21.21
C PRO A 59 8.36 -2.09 22.26
N MET A 60 7.80 -1.91 23.47
CA MET A 60 8.47 -1.19 24.56
C MET A 60 9.73 -1.91 25.06
N ASP A 61 9.66 -3.24 25.24
CA ASP A 61 10.83 -4.05 25.61
C ASP A 61 11.94 -3.91 24.55
N TYR A 62 11.58 -3.87 23.26
CA TYR A 62 12.54 -3.69 22.15
C TYR A 62 13.16 -2.29 22.13
N ALA A 63 12.40 -1.30 22.62
CA ALA A 63 12.82 0.08 22.77
C ALA A 63 13.55 0.36 24.10
N MET A 64 13.86 -0.68 24.90
CA MET A 64 14.45 -0.54 26.24
C MET A 64 13.62 0.39 27.15
N ASP A 65 12.29 0.21 27.12
CA ASP A 65 11.30 0.97 27.88
C ASP A 65 11.33 2.50 27.65
N SER A 66 11.93 2.94 26.54
CA SER A 66 12.03 4.36 26.17
C SER A 66 11.11 4.69 25.00
N GLN A 67 10.17 5.62 25.23
CA GLN A 67 9.29 6.12 24.17
C GLN A 67 10.10 6.76 23.02
N ARG A 68 11.20 7.46 23.34
CA ARG A 68 12.06 8.07 22.33
C ARG A 68 12.70 7.02 21.40
N ASN A 69 13.12 5.89 21.97
CA ASN A 69 13.68 4.80 21.17
C ASN A 69 12.59 4.15 20.30
N LEU A 70 11.38 3.98 20.84
CA LEU A 70 10.25 3.43 20.08
C LEU A 70 9.86 4.35 18.90
N ASP A 71 9.82 5.65 19.14
CA ASP A 71 9.58 6.67 18.12
C ASP A 71 10.68 6.64 17.04
N ALA A 72 11.95 6.50 17.44
CA ALA A 72 13.07 6.37 16.50
C ALA A 72 13.02 5.08 15.67
N ILE A 73 12.74 3.92 16.29
CA ILE A 73 12.55 2.65 15.57
C ILE A 73 11.42 2.79 14.54
N THR A 74 10.30 3.37 14.96
CA THR A 74 9.14 3.58 14.08
C THR A 74 9.47 4.55 12.94
N LEU A 75 10.18 5.65 13.21
CA LEU A 75 10.64 6.59 12.18
C LEU A 75 11.53 5.88 11.14
N TYR A 76 12.57 5.17 11.57
CA TYR A 76 13.48 4.52 10.62
C TYR A 76 12.82 3.36 9.87
N PHE A 77 11.90 2.64 10.50
CA PHE A 77 11.17 1.58 9.83
C PHE A 77 10.18 2.11 8.78
N THR A 78 9.41 3.16 9.12
CA THR A 78 8.53 3.84 8.14
C THR A 78 9.33 4.44 7.00
N ARG A 79 10.45 5.09 7.29
CA ARG A 79 11.39 5.65 6.31
C ARG A 79 11.92 4.59 5.33
N LEU A 80 12.35 3.43 5.84
CA LEU A 80 12.80 2.29 5.03
C LEU A 80 11.72 1.80 4.07
N VAL A 81 10.51 1.60 4.59
CA VAL A 81 9.37 1.07 3.83
C VAL A 81 8.97 2.05 2.73
N LEU A 82 8.77 3.32 3.08
CA LEU A 82 8.40 4.36 2.12
C LEU A 82 9.48 4.58 1.06
N GLY A 83 10.77 4.63 1.44
CA GLY A 83 11.87 4.83 0.49
C GLY A 83 11.88 3.76 -0.61
N VAL A 84 11.78 2.48 -0.23
CA VAL A 84 11.73 1.37 -1.21
C VAL A 84 10.47 1.46 -2.08
N GLN A 85 9.32 1.74 -1.47
CA GLN A 85 8.05 1.76 -2.19
C GLN A 85 7.90 2.93 -3.14
N LEU A 86 8.45 4.09 -2.78
CA LEU A 86 8.43 5.28 -3.63
C LEU A 86 9.31 5.10 -4.86
N VAL A 87 10.47 4.42 -4.74
CA VAL A 87 11.25 4.03 -5.93
C VAL A 87 10.44 3.07 -6.80
N ILE A 88 9.87 2.01 -6.22
CA ILE A 88 9.06 1.03 -6.96
C ILE A 88 7.87 1.71 -7.66
N ALA A 89 7.18 2.63 -6.97
CA ALA A 89 6.08 3.40 -7.53
C ALA A 89 6.54 4.26 -8.72
N GLY A 90 7.70 4.91 -8.61
CA GLY A 90 8.31 5.67 -9.72
C GLY A 90 8.68 4.78 -10.91
N VAL A 91 9.24 3.60 -10.66
CA VAL A 91 9.63 2.62 -11.69
C VAL A 91 8.41 2.06 -12.43
N GLN A 92 7.28 1.89 -11.74
CA GLN A 92 6.04 1.35 -12.33
C GLN A 92 5.32 2.33 -13.25
N LEU A 93 5.64 3.63 -13.20
CA LEU A 93 5.05 4.63 -14.08
C LEU A 93 5.65 4.55 -15.49
N PRO A 94 4.85 4.78 -16.55
CA PRO A 94 5.37 4.85 -17.91
C PRO A 94 6.48 5.89 -18.07
N GLY A 95 7.36 5.68 -19.05
CA GLY A 95 8.39 6.64 -19.40
C GLY A 95 7.84 8.07 -19.58
N ARG A 96 8.51 9.05 -18.96
CA ARG A 96 8.16 10.48 -19.00
C ARG A 96 6.76 10.81 -18.48
N TYR A 97 6.17 9.97 -17.63
CA TYR A 97 4.82 10.18 -17.13
C TYR A 97 4.63 11.53 -16.43
N LEU A 98 5.57 11.93 -15.55
CA LEU A 98 5.52 13.23 -14.86
C LEU A 98 5.53 14.42 -15.82
N GLN A 99 6.24 14.30 -16.94
CA GLN A 99 6.31 15.36 -17.96
C GLN A 99 5.05 15.40 -18.82
N THR A 100 4.46 14.24 -19.09
CA THR A 100 3.26 14.11 -19.92
C THR A 100 2.02 14.60 -19.16
N GLU A 101 1.90 14.22 -17.88
CA GLU A 101 0.72 14.48 -17.05
C GLU A 101 0.93 15.60 -16.02
N TRP A 102 1.92 16.47 -16.26
CA TRP A 102 2.31 17.53 -15.33
C TRP A 102 1.16 18.46 -14.92
N LYS A 103 0.20 18.72 -15.83
CA LYS A 103 -0.96 19.58 -15.53
C LYS A 103 -1.88 18.95 -14.50
N SER A 104 -2.25 17.68 -14.71
CA SER A 104 -3.09 16.91 -13.79
C SER A 104 -2.40 16.75 -12.43
N LEU A 105 -1.10 16.45 -12.44
CA LEU A 105 -0.30 16.32 -11.23
C LEU A 105 -0.13 17.65 -10.49
N ALA A 106 0.18 18.75 -11.18
CA ALA A 106 0.32 20.08 -10.57
C ALA A 106 -0.99 20.54 -9.91
N LEU A 107 -2.14 20.17 -10.50
CA LEU A 107 -3.44 20.47 -9.93
C LEU A 107 -3.70 19.67 -8.64
N LEU A 108 -3.40 18.37 -8.63
CA LEU A 108 -3.55 17.52 -7.43
C LEU A 108 -2.54 17.88 -6.32
N LEU A 109 -1.27 18.06 -6.67
CA LEU A 109 -0.16 18.28 -5.72
C LEU A 109 -0.07 19.74 -5.24
N GLY A 110 -0.56 20.70 -6.02
CA GLY A 110 -0.60 22.11 -5.64
C GLY A 110 -1.89 22.47 -4.88
N PRO A 111 -2.91 23.00 -5.57
CA PRO A 111 -4.15 23.43 -4.92
C PRO A 111 -4.90 22.26 -4.25
N GLY A 112 -4.80 21.04 -4.79
CA GLY A 112 -5.38 19.85 -4.15
C GLY A 112 -4.85 19.65 -2.74
N MET A 113 -3.54 19.44 -2.58
CA MET A 113 -2.90 19.31 -1.26
C MET A 113 -3.11 20.52 -0.36
N ALA A 114 -3.07 21.74 -0.90
CA ALA A 114 -3.28 22.94 -0.08
C ALA A 114 -4.69 22.99 0.54
N VAL A 115 -5.73 22.64 -0.20
CA VAL A 115 -7.11 22.57 0.34
C VAL A 115 -7.27 21.38 1.28
N MET A 116 -6.65 20.23 0.99
CA MET A 116 -6.61 19.09 1.92
C MET A 116 -5.99 19.51 3.27
N TRP A 117 -4.86 20.21 3.23
CA TRP A 117 -4.17 20.71 4.41
C TRP A 117 -5.00 21.70 5.21
N LEU A 118 -5.57 22.71 4.55
CA LEU A 118 -6.41 23.72 5.21
C LEU A 118 -7.69 23.11 5.79
N SER A 119 -8.33 22.18 5.08
CA SER A 119 -9.55 21.52 5.57
C SER A 119 -9.24 20.60 6.76
N SER A 120 -8.17 19.81 6.71
CA SER A 120 -7.71 19.01 7.85
C SER A 120 -7.37 19.90 9.05
N GLY A 121 -6.60 20.97 8.86
CA GLY A 121 -6.27 21.91 9.93
C GLY A 121 -7.51 22.57 10.54
N LEU A 122 -8.48 22.97 9.72
CA LEU A 122 -9.75 23.55 10.19
C LEU A 122 -10.58 22.56 11.03
N LEU A 123 -10.68 21.30 10.58
CA LEU A 123 -11.40 20.26 11.31
C LEU A 123 -10.70 19.92 12.64
N ILE A 124 -9.37 19.82 12.63
CA ILE A 124 -8.58 19.56 13.84
C ILE A 124 -8.74 20.72 14.82
N TRP A 125 -8.61 21.96 14.36
CA TRP A 125 -8.80 23.15 15.20
C TRP A 125 -10.21 23.25 15.80
N GLY A 126 -11.24 22.87 15.03
CA GLY A 126 -12.63 22.92 15.48
C GLY A 126 -12.98 21.85 16.53
N LEU A 127 -12.32 20.69 16.52
CA LEU A 127 -12.66 19.56 17.40
C LEU A 127 -11.69 19.38 18.57
N VAL A 128 -10.39 19.63 18.39
CA VAL A 128 -9.39 19.50 19.44
C VAL A 128 -9.44 20.75 20.33
N PRO A 129 -9.67 20.62 21.64
CA PRO A 129 -9.80 21.78 22.52
C PRO A 129 -8.45 22.45 22.80
N ASN A 130 -8.50 23.78 22.99
CA ASN A 130 -7.38 24.62 23.43
C ASN A 130 -6.11 24.54 22.55
N ILE A 131 -6.21 24.26 21.25
CA ILE A 131 -5.08 24.39 20.32
C ILE A 131 -5.24 25.64 19.44
N SER A 132 -4.12 26.23 19.05
CA SER A 132 -4.08 27.31 18.08
C SER A 132 -4.32 26.77 16.67
N PHE A 133 -4.75 27.64 15.75
CA PHE A 133 -4.95 27.24 14.36
C PHE A 133 -3.63 26.80 13.69
N VAL A 134 -2.49 27.40 14.09
CA VAL A 134 -1.16 27.04 13.55
C VAL A 134 -0.74 25.64 14.04
N GLU A 135 -1.01 25.32 15.31
CA GLU A 135 -0.80 23.96 15.84
C GLU A 135 -1.65 22.94 15.08
N ALA A 136 -2.92 23.28 14.81
CA ALA A 136 -3.81 22.42 14.04
C ALA A 136 -3.35 22.24 12.58
N LEU A 137 -2.75 23.27 11.96
CA LEU A 137 -2.14 23.17 10.63
C LEU A 137 -0.92 22.24 10.64
N ALA A 138 -0.12 22.22 11.71
CA ALA A 138 1.00 21.27 11.84
C ALA A 138 0.50 19.82 11.91
N VAL A 139 -0.54 19.56 12.72
CA VAL A 139 -1.18 18.23 12.79
C VAL A 139 -1.84 17.86 11.45
N GLY A 140 -2.51 18.83 10.81
CA GLY A 140 -3.16 18.66 9.51
C GLY A 140 -2.16 18.32 8.39
N ALA A 141 -0.95 18.89 8.44
CA ALA A 141 0.10 18.59 7.47
C ALA A 141 0.49 17.11 7.51
N CYS A 142 0.57 16.49 8.70
CA CYS A 142 0.92 15.07 8.85
C CYS A 142 -0.09 14.13 8.18
N VAL A 143 -1.34 14.56 8.00
CA VAL A 143 -2.40 13.75 7.38
C VAL A 143 -2.80 14.24 5.99
N THR A 144 -2.07 15.20 5.42
CA THR A 144 -2.35 15.73 4.08
C THR A 144 -1.90 14.77 2.98
N PRO A 145 -0.68 14.20 3.01
CA PRO A 145 -0.25 13.21 2.04
C PRO A 145 -1.16 11.97 2.03
N THR A 146 -1.35 11.40 0.84
CA THR A 146 -2.07 10.14 0.63
C THR A 146 -1.06 9.02 0.47
N ASP A 147 -1.30 7.93 1.18
CA ASP A 147 -0.30 6.89 1.35
C ASP A 147 -0.21 5.99 0.10
N PRO A 148 0.98 5.86 -0.52
CA PRO A 148 1.18 5.07 -1.73
C PRO A 148 0.99 3.58 -1.47
N VAL A 149 1.25 3.12 -0.24
CA VAL A 149 1.14 1.72 0.17
C VAL A 149 -0.30 1.24 0.13
N LEU A 150 -1.15 1.93 0.90
CA LEU A 150 -2.57 1.65 0.96
C LEU A 150 -3.21 1.92 -0.40
N SER A 151 -2.81 2.99 -1.10
CA SER A 151 -3.33 3.31 -2.43
C SER A 151 -3.02 2.18 -3.43
N ASN A 152 -1.79 1.67 -3.46
CA ASN A 152 -1.39 0.55 -4.31
C ASN A 152 -2.22 -0.71 -4.04
N SER A 153 -2.52 -1.01 -2.77
CA SER A 153 -3.35 -2.17 -2.42
C SER A 153 -4.80 -2.08 -2.93
N ILE A 154 -5.28 -0.86 -3.21
CA ILE A 154 -6.62 -0.59 -3.73
C ILE A 154 -6.63 -0.53 -5.25
N VAL A 155 -5.60 0.04 -5.87
CA VAL A 155 -5.51 0.19 -7.34
C VAL A 155 -4.92 -1.02 -8.05
N LYS A 156 -4.46 -2.04 -7.32
CA LYS A 156 -3.94 -3.30 -7.86
C LYS A 156 -4.84 -4.48 -7.48
N GLY A 157 -4.79 -5.53 -8.30
CA GLY A 157 -5.51 -6.79 -8.09
C GLY A 157 -6.80 -6.93 -8.91
N LYS A 158 -7.42 -8.12 -8.89
CA LYS A 158 -8.53 -8.46 -9.81
C LYS A 158 -9.73 -7.53 -9.74
N PHE A 159 -9.99 -6.90 -8.59
CA PHE A 159 -11.04 -5.90 -8.47
C PHE A 159 -10.69 -4.63 -9.24
N ALA A 160 -9.50 -4.08 -8.98
CA ALA A 160 -9.03 -2.86 -9.64
C ALA A 160 -8.93 -3.04 -11.16
N ASP A 161 -8.41 -4.18 -11.63
CA ASP A 161 -8.27 -4.48 -13.06
C ASP A 161 -9.62 -4.54 -13.79
N LYS A 162 -10.70 -4.90 -13.09
CA LYS A 162 -12.05 -4.99 -13.65
C LYS A 162 -12.84 -3.70 -13.53
N ASN A 163 -12.56 -2.87 -12.52
CA ASN A 163 -13.42 -1.77 -12.11
C ASN A 163 -12.78 -0.38 -12.24
N ILE A 164 -11.44 -0.28 -12.37
CA ILE A 164 -10.70 0.98 -12.37
C ILE A 164 -9.90 1.10 -13.69
N PRO A 165 -10.14 2.13 -14.52
CA PRO A 165 -9.36 2.34 -15.73
C PRO A 165 -7.87 2.52 -15.46
N ARG A 166 -7.00 1.94 -16.32
CA ARG A 166 -5.53 2.06 -16.19
C ARG A 166 -5.00 3.50 -16.08
N PRO A 167 -5.51 4.49 -16.85
CA PRO A 167 -5.10 5.89 -16.68
C PRO A 167 -5.39 6.43 -15.27
N LEU A 168 -6.49 6.00 -14.66
CA LEU A 168 -6.88 6.39 -13.31
C LEU A 168 -5.96 5.76 -12.24
N GLN A 169 -5.58 4.50 -12.42
CA GLN A 169 -4.62 3.84 -11.54
C GLN A 169 -3.25 4.55 -11.58
N ARG A 170 -2.75 4.88 -12.78
CA ARG A 170 -1.46 5.55 -12.96
C ARG A 170 -1.41 6.94 -12.33
N ILE A 171 -2.47 7.74 -12.44
CA ILE A 171 -2.49 9.08 -11.83
C ILE A 171 -2.54 8.98 -10.30
N ILE A 172 -3.24 7.98 -9.74
CA ILE A 172 -3.25 7.74 -8.28
C ILE A 172 -1.86 7.33 -7.79
N ILE A 173 -1.15 6.44 -8.49
CA ILE A 173 0.22 6.04 -8.15
C ILE A 173 1.17 7.24 -8.23
N ALA A 174 1.07 8.05 -9.28
CA ALA A 174 1.93 9.22 -9.45
C ALA A 174 1.65 10.32 -8.41
N GLU A 175 0.39 10.53 -8.05
CA GLU A 175 0.03 11.49 -7.00
C GLU A 175 0.46 11.02 -5.61
N SER A 176 0.16 9.77 -5.24
CA SER A 176 0.57 9.19 -3.96
C SER A 176 2.08 8.96 -3.81
N GLY A 177 2.82 8.87 -4.92
CA GLY A 177 4.28 8.83 -4.89
C GLY A 177 4.92 10.21 -4.70
N ALA A 178 4.35 11.25 -5.34
CA ALA A 178 4.90 12.60 -5.27
C ALA A 178 4.49 13.36 -4.00
N ASN A 179 3.28 13.11 -3.47
CA ASN A 179 2.75 13.86 -2.34
C ASN A 179 3.44 13.55 -1.00
N ASP A 180 3.98 12.34 -0.83
CA ASP A 180 4.71 11.92 0.36
C ASP A 180 6.02 12.69 0.51
N GLY A 181 6.62 13.15 -0.59
CA GLY A 181 7.72 14.11 -0.57
C GLY A 181 7.25 15.57 -0.44
N LEU A 182 6.17 15.94 -1.13
CA LEU A 182 5.64 17.31 -1.13
C LEU A 182 4.80 17.69 0.11
N GLY A 183 4.80 16.86 1.17
CA GLY A 183 4.20 17.20 2.46
C GLY A 183 5.07 18.13 3.32
N TYR A 184 6.39 18.10 3.16
CA TYR A 184 7.37 18.98 3.83
C TYR A 184 6.99 20.47 3.80
N PRO A 185 6.64 21.09 2.66
CA PRO A 185 6.28 22.50 2.62
C PRO A 185 5.12 22.85 3.57
N PHE A 186 4.11 21.98 3.68
CA PHE A 186 2.96 22.24 4.54
C PHE A 186 3.33 22.07 6.02
N LEU A 187 4.10 21.03 6.34
CA LEU A 187 4.53 20.75 7.71
C LEU A 187 5.45 21.86 8.24
N PHE A 188 6.55 22.15 7.52
CA PHE A 188 7.54 23.12 8.00
C PHE A 188 7.05 24.56 7.97
N LEU A 189 6.12 24.92 7.07
CA LEU A 189 5.46 26.21 7.16
C LEU A 189 4.72 26.37 8.49
N ALA A 190 3.92 25.37 8.89
CA ALA A 190 3.21 25.40 10.16
C ALA A 190 4.16 25.40 11.36
N LEU A 191 5.21 24.56 11.33
CA LEU A 191 6.19 24.46 12.41
C LEU A 191 7.03 25.72 12.57
N TYR A 192 7.49 26.35 11.48
CA TYR A 192 8.24 27.60 11.56
C TYR A 192 7.36 28.78 12.00
N LEU A 193 6.09 28.82 11.56
CA LEU A 193 5.12 29.79 12.09
C LEU A 193 4.91 29.57 13.58
N LEU A 194 4.71 28.33 14.03
CA LEU A 194 4.57 28.00 15.45
C LEU A 194 5.82 28.43 16.24
N LYS A 195 7.02 28.13 15.73
CA LYS A 195 8.29 28.46 16.40
C LYS A 195 8.53 29.95 16.55
N TYR A 196 8.34 30.74 15.49
CA TYR A 196 8.77 32.15 15.46
C TYR A 196 7.66 33.19 15.62
N THR A 197 6.39 32.79 15.55
CA THR A 197 5.25 33.71 15.74
C THR A 197 4.44 33.45 17.00
N GLN A 198 4.57 32.25 17.59
CA GLN A 198 3.88 31.88 18.83
C GLN A 198 4.88 31.59 19.95
N GLY A 199 4.44 31.88 21.17
CA GLY A 199 5.21 31.60 22.38
C GLY A 199 6.46 32.48 22.58
N PRO A 200 7.04 32.45 23.79
CA PRO A 200 8.31 33.10 24.08
C PRO A 200 9.50 32.26 23.59
N GLY A 201 10.70 32.86 23.60
CA GLY A 201 11.98 32.14 23.42
C GLY A 201 12.61 32.22 22.03
N PHE A 202 11.85 32.56 20.98
CA PHE A 202 12.38 32.68 19.62
C PHE A 202 12.04 34.03 18.99
N SER A 203 13.06 34.76 18.52
CA SER A 203 12.91 36.05 17.84
C SER A 203 12.98 35.91 16.31
N GLY A 204 12.19 36.72 15.60
CA GLY A 204 12.24 36.83 14.13
C GLY A 204 10.87 36.98 13.46
N GLY A 205 9.79 36.68 14.18
CA GLY A 205 8.42 36.85 13.70
C GLY A 205 8.13 36.04 12.43
N GLY A 206 7.06 36.43 11.73
CA GLY A 206 6.63 35.78 10.49
C GLY A 206 7.65 35.89 9.36
N GLY A 207 8.42 36.98 9.31
CA GLY A 207 9.45 37.18 8.28
C GLY A 207 10.53 36.10 8.33
N LYS A 208 11.04 35.77 9.52
CA LYS A 208 12.03 34.69 9.69
C LYS A 208 11.43 33.30 9.40
N ALA A 209 10.18 33.07 9.80
CA ALA A 209 9.48 31.81 9.50
C ALA A 209 9.38 31.57 7.99
N ILE A 210 8.95 32.57 7.22
CA ILE A 210 8.84 32.48 5.76
C ILE A 210 10.22 32.37 5.10
N ALA A 211 11.23 33.10 5.59
CA ALA A 211 12.58 33.03 5.04
C ALA A 211 13.17 31.61 5.19
N LEU A 212 13.04 30.99 6.36
CA LEU A 212 13.48 29.61 6.60
C LEU A 212 12.65 28.62 5.79
N TRP A 213 11.33 28.82 5.69
CA TRP A 213 10.50 27.96 4.86
C TRP A 213 10.92 27.98 3.38
N VAL A 214 11.18 29.16 2.82
CA VAL A 214 11.65 29.26 1.42
C VAL A 214 13.03 28.65 1.26
N TYR A 215 13.97 28.97 2.14
CA TYR A 215 15.36 28.53 2.01
C TYR A 215 15.55 27.06 2.39
N GLU A 216 15.22 26.68 3.62
CA GLU A 216 15.42 25.31 4.12
C GLU A 216 14.43 24.34 3.46
N THR A 217 13.14 24.67 3.39
CA THR A 217 12.15 23.70 2.90
C THR A 217 12.06 23.67 1.38
N LEU A 218 11.88 24.81 0.71
CA LEU A 218 11.66 24.77 -0.75
C LEU A 218 12.96 24.57 -1.55
N VAL A 219 14.03 25.25 -1.15
CA VAL A 219 15.30 25.20 -1.89
C VAL A 219 16.18 24.03 -1.42
N TYR A 220 16.41 23.90 -0.12
CA TYR A 220 17.34 22.89 0.40
C TYR A 220 16.70 21.49 0.48
N GLU A 221 15.50 21.33 1.03
CA GLU A 221 14.86 20.00 1.11
C GLU A 221 14.32 19.56 -0.25
N ILE A 222 13.41 20.34 -0.85
CA ILE A 222 12.67 19.88 -2.05
C ILE A 222 13.49 19.97 -3.32
N LEU A 223 14.03 21.16 -3.66
CA LEU A 223 14.71 21.34 -4.94
C LEU A 223 15.98 20.49 -5.02
N LEU A 224 16.77 20.41 -3.94
CA LEU A 224 17.94 19.53 -3.89
C LEU A 224 17.55 18.07 -4.04
N SER A 225 16.50 17.61 -3.35
CA SER A 225 15.99 16.25 -3.44
C SER A 225 15.57 15.88 -4.87
N VAL A 226 14.83 16.76 -5.55
CA VAL A 226 14.43 16.56 -6.95
C VAL A 226 15.64 16.48 -7.87
N VAL A 227 16.60 17.40 -7.73
CA VAL A 227 17.83 17.41 -8.54
C VAL A 227 18.67 16.15 -8.27
N TYR A 228 18.86 15.80 -7.01
CA TYR A 228 19.62 14.63 -6.58
C TYR A 228 19.00 13.34 -7.10
N GLY A 229 17.71 13.13 -6.85
CA GLY A 229 16.98 11.96 -7.35
C GLY A 229 17.03 11.86 -8.86
N ALA A 230 16.84 12.97 -9.58
CA ALA A 230 16.89 12.97 -11.04
C ALA A 230 18.28 12.61 -11.58
N VAL A 231 19.35 13.17 -10.99
CA VAL A 231 20.74 12.90 -11.38
C VAL A 231 21.12 11.45 -11.08
N VAL A 232 20.86 10.96 -9.87
CA VAL A 232 21.22 9.61 -9.44
C VAL A 232 20.40 8.56 -10.21
N GLY A 233 19.10 8.77 -10.40
CA GLY A 233 18.25 7.87 -11.18
C GLY A 233 18.68 7.80 -12.65
N TRP A 234 18.94 8.94 -13.28
CA TRP A 234 19.43 8.99 -14.66
C TRP A 234 20.81 8.34 -14.83
N LEU A 235 21.75 8.61 -13.91
CA LEU A 235 23.07 8.00 -13.94
C LEU A 235 22.97 6.49 -13.76
N SER A 236 22.13 6.02 -12.83
CA SER A 236 21.92 4.60 -12.57
C SER A 236 21.33 3.89 -13.77
N MET A 237 20.38 4.52 -14.50
CA MET A 237 19.84 4.00 -15.75
C MET A 237 20.94 3.83 -16.81
N LYS A 238 21.82 4.84 -16.97
CA LYS A 238 22.93 4.76 -17.92
C LYS A 238 23.96 3.70 -17.56
N LEU A 239 24.30 3.58 -16.28
CA LEU A 239 25.22 2.56 -15.79
C LEU A 239 24.64 1.16 -15.97
N LEU A 240 23.34 0.98 -15.71
CA LEU A 240 22.70 -0.32 -15.87
C LEU A 240 22.64 -0.76 -17.33
N HIS A 241 22.27 0.14 -18.25
CA HIS A 241 22.35 -0.11 -19.70
C HIS A 241 23.76 -0.53 -20.12
N TRP A 242 24.77 0.26 -19.72
CA TRP A 242 26.16 -0.05 -20.06
C TRP A 242 26.60 -1.43 -19.51
N ALA A 243 26.19 -1.76 -18.29
CA ALA A 243 26.54 -3.04 -17.67
C ALA A 243 25.78 -4.23 -18.32
N GLU A 244 24.53 -4.03 -18.74
CA GLU A 244 23.71 -5.04 -19.43
C GLU A 244 24.23 -5.31 -20.85
N GLU A 245 24.58 -4.26 -21.61
CA GLU A 245 25.21 -4.38 -22.93
C GLU A 245 26.53 -5.17 -22.87
N LYS A 246 27.27 -5.04 -21.75
CA LYS A 246 28.51 -5.78 -21.48
C LYS A 246 28.28 -7.16 -20.85
N ARG A 247 27.03 -7.53 -20.55
CA ARG A 247 26.64 -8.75 -19.84
C ARG A 247 27.33 -8.90 -18.47
N TYR A 248 27.47 -7.80 -17.75
CA TYR A 248 28.02 -7.77 -16.39
C TYR A 248 26.95 -7.99 -15.30
N VAL A 249 25.68 -7.83 -15.63
CA VAL A 249 24.57 -7.95 -14.69
C VAL A 249 23.77 -9.22 -15.00
N ASP A 250 23.62 -10.09 -14.00
CA ASP A 250 22.73 -11.24 -14.07
C ASP A 250 21.27 -10.84 -13.81
N ARG A 251 20.32 -11.74 -14.07
CA ARG A 251 18.88 -11.44 -13.96
C ARG A 251 18.45 -11.08 -12.53
N GLU A 252 19.00 -11.71 -11.50
CA GLU A 252 18.61 -11.47 -10.12
C GLU A 252 19.07 -10.07 -9.68
N SER A 253 20.34 -9.74 -9.97
CA SER A 253 20.89 -8.39 -9.73
C SER A 253 20.14 -7.31 -10.50
N PHE A 254 19.69 -7.61 -11.72
CA PHE A 254 18.85 -6.70 -12.51
C PHE A 254 17.52 -6.37 -11.82
N LEU A 255 16.81 -7.40 -11.33
CA LEU A 255 15.49 -7.23 -10.69
C LEU A 255 15.58 -6.51 -9.34
N VAL A 256 16.63 -6.76 -8.56
CA VAL A 256 16.85 -6.12 -7.25
C VAL A 256 17.34 -4.68 -7.39
N PHE A 257 17.86 -4.28 -8.56
CA PHE A 257 18.51 -2.99 -8.77
C PHE A 257 17.67 -1.78 -8.31
N ALA A 258 16.37 -1.76 -8.59
CA ALA A 258 15.48 -0.68 -8.14
C ALA A 258 15.43 -0.54 -6.61
N ILE A 259 15.48 -1.65 -5.89
CA ILE A 259 15.44 -1.68 -4.43
C ILE A 259 16.78 -1.24 -3.86
N SER A 260 17.89 -1.74 -4.42
CA SER A 260 19.24 -1.30 -4.06
C SER A 260 19.43 0.20 -4.30
N LEU A 261 18.89 0.73 -5.40
CA LEU A 261 18.89 2.15 -5.71
C LEU A 261 18.12 2.96 -4.66
N GLY A 262 16.94 2.49 -4.24
CA GLY A 262 16.17 3.13 -3.16
C GLY A 262 16.92 3.16 -1.83
N LEU A 263 17.54 2.05 -1.43
CA LEU A 263 18.36 2.00 -0.21
C LEU A 263 19.57 2.94 -0.28
N PHE A 264 20.23 2.99 -1.44
CA PHE A 264 21.36 3.90 -1.68
C PHE A 264 20.95 5.37 -1.57
N ILE A 265 19.86 5.76 -2.24
CA ILE A 265 19.34 7.14 -2.20
C ILE A 265 18.90 7.50 -0.79
N MET A 266 18.15 6.62 -0.12
CA MET A 266 17.69 6.85 1.24
C MET A 266 18.86 7.08 2.22
N GLY A 267 19.90 6.25 2.13
CA GLY A 267 21.10 6.40 2.95
C GLY A 267 21.85 7.69 2.66
N THR A 268 22.10 7.99 1.38
CA THR A 268 22.88 9.16 0.95
C THR A 268 22.14 10.49 1.15
N CYS A 269 20.83 10.57 0.85
CA CYS A 269 19.99 11.72 1.19
C CYS A 269 19.95 11.96 2.70
N GLY A 270 19.89 10.88 3.50
CA GLY A 270 20.01 10.99 4.96
C GLY A 270 21.32 11.60 5.44
N LEU A 271 22.43 11.31 4.76
CA LEU A 271 23.74 11.92 5.05
C LEU A 271 23.81 13.39 4.61
N ILE A 272 23.16 13.74 3.50
CA ILE A 272 23.06 15.12 3.00
C ILE A 272 22.09 15.94 3.86
N GLY A 273 21.11 15.29 4.49
CA GLY A 273 20.02 15.96 5.22
C GLY A 273 18.99 16.56 4.29
N THR A 274 18.63 15.87 3.20
CA THR A 274 17.58 16.27 2.26
C THR A 274 16.46 15.21 2.23
N ASP A 275 15.27 15.59 1.78
CA ASP A 275 14.11 14.72 1.63
C ASP A 275 14.42 13.51 0.75
N ASP A 276 14.50 12.35 1.39
CA ASP A 276 14.80 11.11 0.72
C ASP A 276 13.58 10.42 0.09
N LEU A 277 12.37 10.70 0.58
CA LEU A 277 11.13 10.17 0.04
C LEU A 277 10.90 10.73 -1.37
N LEU A 278 11.00 12.06 -1.51
CA LEU A 278 10.89 12.72 -2.81
C LEU A 278 12.02 12.28 -3.76
N ALA A 279 13.25 12.17 -3.26
CA ALA A 279 14.41 11.77 -4.07
C ALA A 279 14.23 10.35 -4.61
N CYS A 280 13.72 9.43 -3.79
CA CYS A 280 13.39 8.07 -4.19
C CYS A 280 12.35 8.04 -5.32
N PHE A 281 11.23 8.75 -5.16
CA PHE A 281 10.19 8.80 -6.18
C PHE A 281 10.67 9.41 -7.52
N ILE A 282 11.43 10.51 -7.44
CA ILE A 282 12.00 11.17 -8.63
C ILE A 282 13.06 10.29 -9.29
N ALA A 283 13.90 9.60 -8.50
CA ALA A 283 14.88 8.68 -9.04
C ALA A 283 14.25 7.49 -9.74
N GLY A 284 13.18 6.90 -9.18
CA GLY A 284 12.42 5.83 -9.84
C GLY A 284 11.90 6.26 -11.21
N ASN A 285 11.32 7.47 -11.31
CA ASN A 285 10.85 8.04 -12.57
C ASN A 285 11.97 8.39 -13.57
N ALA A 286 13.09 8.93 -13.07
CA ALA A 286 14.25 9.27 -13.90
C ALA A 286 14.95 8.00 -14.40
N PHE A 287 14.94 6.94 -13.59
CA PHE A 287 15.51 5.64 -13.91
C PHE A 287 14.74 4.91 -15.01
N THR A 288 13.42 5.08 -15.07
CA THR A 288 12.56 4.50 -16.13
C THR A 288 12.21 5.49 -17.24
N HIS A 289 13.02 6.53 -17.44
CA HIS A 289 12.70 7.60 -18.38
C HIS A 289 12.52 7.12 -19.84
N ASP A 290 13.24 6.08 -20.26
CA ASP A 290 13.14 5.46 -21.58
C ASP A 290 12.20 4.23 -21.62
N ASP A 291 11.53 3.94 -20.50
CA ASP A 291 10.59 2.82 -20.32
C ASP A 291 11.20 1.40 -20.44
N TRP A 292 12.50 1.28 -20.71
CA TRP A 292 13.17 -0.01 -20.97
C TRP A 292 13.12 -0.93 -19.76
N PHE A 293 13.60 -0.45 -18.60
CA PHE A 293 13.65 -1.25 -17.39
C PHE A 293 12.25 -1.72 -16.95
N ARG A 294 11.25 -0.83 -17.01
CA ARG A 294 9.87 -1.15 -16.63
C ARG A 294 9.29 -2.26 -17.49
N LEU A 295 9.53 -2.23 -18.80
CA LEU A 295 9.06 -3.26 -19.73
C LEU A 295 9.76 -4.59 -19.47
N GLU A 296 11.06 -4.56 -19.22
CA GLU A 296 11.87 -5.75 -18.97
C GLU A 296 11.51 -6.45 -17.64
N THR A 297 11.05 -5.70 -16.64
CA THR A 297 10.64 -6.23 -15.33
C THR A 297 9.12 -6.35 -15.17
N MET A 298 8.32 -6.12 -16.21
CA MET A 298 6.86 -6.02 -16.09
C MET A 298 6.21 -7.33 -15.65
N ASP A 299 6.76 -8.46 -16.10
CA ASP A 299 6.27 -9.80 -15.82
C ASP A 299 6.94 -10.45 -14.60
N ASP A 300 7.91 -9.76 -13.98
CA ASP A 300 8.61 -10.25 -12.79
C ASP A 300 7.87 -9.93 -11.50
N SER A 301 7.81 -10.92 -10.61
CA SER A 301 7.10 -10.81 -9.34
C SER A 301 7.96 -10.31 -8.18
N LEU A 302 9.27 -10.08 -8.38
CA LEU A 302 10.19 -9.77 -7.28
C LEU A 302 9.85 -8.43 -6.60
N GLN A 303 9.66 -7.35 -7.38
CA GLN A 303 9.32 -6.04 -6.81
C GLN A 303 7.96 -6.07 -6.08
N PRO A 304 6.87 -6.62 -6.67
CA PRO A 304 5.61 -6.82 -5.93
C PRO A 304 5.74 -7.69 -4.68
N THR A 305 6.59 -8.72 -4.70
CA THR A 305 6.78 -9.62 -3.55
C THR A 305 7.46 -8.90 -2.40
N ILE A 306 8.48 -8.09 -2.67
CA ILE A 306 9.18 -7.33 -1.63
C ILE A 306 8.27 -6.20 -1.10
N ASP A 307 7.52 -5.53 -1.97
CA ASP A 307 6.48 -4.57 -1.56
C ASP A 307 5.47 -5.23 -0.59
N MET A 308 4.94 -6.40 -0.95
CA MET A 308 4.04 -7.17 -0.08
C MET A 308 4.69 -7.50 1.28
N LEU A 309 5.93 -8.01 1.29
CA LEU A 309 6.60 -8.38 2.55
C LEU A 309 6.82 -7.17 3.47
N LEU A 310 7.25 -6.03 2.92
CA LEU A 310 7.41 -4.79 3.67
C LEU A 310 6.07 -4.30 4.22
N ASN A 311 4.99 -4.43 3.44
CA ASN A 311 3.63 -4.08 3.85
C ASN A 311 3.14 -4.92 5.01
N LEU A 312 3.26 -6.25 4.91
CA LEU A 312 2.86 -7.14 6.00
C LEU A 312 3.65 -6.80 7.28
N ALA A 313 4.95 -6.57 7.17
CA ALA A 313 5.80 -6.25 8.31
C ALA A 313 5.44 -4.90 8.97
N ILE A 314 5.28 -3.82 8.20
CA ILE A 314 5.00 -2.49 8.75
C ILE A 314 3.62 -2.42 9.39
N PHE A 315 2.60 -3.08 8.82
CA PHE A 315 1.26 -3.05 9.37
C PHE A 315 1.11 -3.95 10.60
N VAL A 316 1.83 -5.08 10.67
CA VAL A 316 1.97 -5.83 11.93
C VAL A 316 2.61 -4.97 13.01
N TRP A 317 3.68 -4.24 12.67
CA TRP A 317 4.31 -3.28 13.59
C TRP A 317 3.36 -2.18 14.04
N PHE A 318 2.58 -1.58 13.14
CA PHE A 318 1.59 -0.55 13.48
C PHE A 318 0.51 -1.08 14.41
N GLY A 319 0.00 -2.29 14.18
CA GLY A 319 -0.96 -2.93 15.09
C GLY A 319 -0.39 -3.12 16.50
N ALA A 320 0.91 -3.41 16.60
CA ALA A 320 1.60 -3.63 17.87
C ALA A 320 2.00 -2.33 18.61
N VAL A 321 2.44 -1.31 17.88
CA VAL A 321 2.94 -0.03 18.43
C VAL A 321 1.84 0.99 18.70
N CYS A 322 0.73 0.92 17.97
CA CYS A 322 -0.35 1.88 18.08
C CYS A 322 -0.77 2.11 19.56
N PRO A 323 -0.89 3.36 20.01
CA PRO A 323 -1.20 3.69 21.40
C PRO A 323 -2.71 3.54 21.69
N TRP A 324 -3.23 2.31 21.59
CA TRP A 324 -4.67 1.99 21.71
C TRP A 324 -5.32 2.57 22.97
N VAL A 325 -4.61 2.51 24.09
CA VAL A 325 -5.10 3.02 25.39
C VAL A 325 -5.32 4.53 25.35
N LEU A 326 -4.44 5.28 24.68
CA LEU A 326 -4.52 6.74 24.60
C LEU A 326 -5.73 7.22 23.80
N PHE A 327 -6.32 6.41 22.92
CA PHE A 327 -7.54 6.82 22.22
C PHE A 327 -8.75 6.93 23.14
N ALA A 328 -8.79 6.10 24.19
CA ALA A 328 -9.87 6.11 25.18
C ALA A 328 -9.53 6.96 26.41
N HIS A 329 -8.26 6.94 26.84
CA HIS A 329 -7.80 7.57 28.07
C HIS A 329 -6.67 8.56 27.77
N ASN A 330 -7.02 9.83 27.59
CA ASN A 330 -6.08 10.94 27.45
C ASN A 330 -6.74 12.25 27.91
N ASP A 331 -5.91 13.24 28.27
CA ASP A 331 -6.38 14.54 28.75
C ASP A 331 -6.57 15.59 27.63
N ILE A 332 -6.35 15.20 26.37
CA ILE A 332 -6.27 16.11 25.23
C ILE A 332 -7.60 16.20 24.50
N ILE A 333 -8.12 15.05 24.04
CA ILE A 333 -9.32 14.95 23.24
C ILE A 333 -10.10 13.69 23.62
N PRO A 334 -11.36 13.83 24.03
CA PRO A 334 -12.18 12.68 24.38
C PRO A 334 -12.54 11.85 23.13
N ILE A 335 -12.71 10.54 23.32
CA ILE A 335 -12.93 9.57 22.24
C ILE A 335 -14.07 9.93 21.28
N TYR A 336 -15.17 10.51 21.78
CA TYR A 336 -16.30 10.89 20.93
C TYR A 336 -15.92 11.98 19.91
N ARG A 337 -15.04 12.92 20.29
CA ARG A 337 -14.53 13.95 19.35
C ARG A 337 -13.51 13.34 18.39
N LEU A 338 -12.68 12.40 18.84
CA LEU A 338 -11.78 11.66 17.95
C LEU A 338 -12.57 10.92 16.87
N ILE A 339 -13.61 10.17 17.25
CA ILE A 339 -14.45 9.43 16.29
C ILE A 339 -15.08 10.38 15.27
N VAL A 340 -15.67 11.48 15.71
CA VAL A 340 -16.25 12.49 14.81
C VAL A 340 -15.17 13.09 13.90
N LEU A 341 -13.99 13.41 14.46
CA LEU A 341 -12.86 13.93 13.68
C LEU A 341 -12.41 12.94 12.60
N GLY A 342 -12.32 11.65 12.92
CA GLY A 342 -11.98 10.60 11.97
C GLY A 342 -12.99 10.51 10.82
N ILE A 343 -14.29 10.53 11.13
CA ILE A 343 -15.36 10.53 10.13
C ILE A 343 -15.26 11.78 9.24
N LEU A 344 -15.11 12.96 9.84
CA LEU A 344 -15.07 14.21 9.09
C LEU A 344 -13.81 14.30 8.21
N ILE A 345 -12.64 13.88 8.69
CA ILE A 345 -11.42 13.88 7.89
C ILE A 345 -11.52 12.91 6.71
N LEU A 346 -12.02 11.69 6.92
CA LEU A 346 -12.17 10.73 5.82
C LEU A 346 -13.17 11.20 4.75
N LEU A 347 -14.20 11.98 5.14
CA LEU A 347 -15.20 12.51 4.21
C LEU A 347 -14.82 13.83 3.56
N PHE A 348 -14.21 14.76 4.29
CA PHE A 348 -14.06 16.15 3.85
C PHE A 348 -12.64 16.56 3.49
N ARG A 349 -11.60 15.82 3.93
CA ARG A 349 -10.21 16.17 3.60
C ARG A 349 -9.99 16.19 2.09
N ARG A 350 -10.36 15.09 1.40
CA ARG A 350 -10.01 14.87 -0.02
C ARG A 350 -11.19 14.96 -0.99
N LEU A 351 -12.32 14.35 -0.63
CA LEU A 351 -13.48 14.23 -1.54
C LEU A 351 -13.96 15.58 -2.10
N PRO A 352 -14.12 16.66 -1.31
CA PRO A 352 -14.66 17.91 -1.82
C PRO A 352 -13.74 18.57 -2.86
N VAL A 353 -12.43 18.55 -2.62
CA VAL A 353 -11.45 19.20 -3.51
C VAL A 353 -11.27 18.42 -4.80
N VAL A 354 -11.16 17.08 -4.73
CA VAL A 354 -11.08 16.24 -5.93
C VAL A 354 -12.36 16.38 -6.76
N PHE A 355 -13.52 16.39 -6.11
CA PHE A 355 -14.79 16.63 -6.79
C PHE A 355 -14.85 18.02 -7.43
N ALA A 356 -14.40 19.08 -6.77
CA ALA A 356 -14.37 20.42 -7.35
C ALA A 356 -13.44 20.51 -8.58
N MET A 357 -12.33 19.76 -8.57
CA MET A 357 -11.30 19.81 -9.61
C MET A 357 -11.47 18.76 -10.72
N HIS A 358 -12.39 17.81 -10.57
CA HIS A 358 -12.46 16.62 -11.44
C HIS A 358 -12.57 16.98 -12.93
N LYS A 359 -13.29 18.06 -13.28
CA LYS A 359 -13.46 18.50 -14.70
C LYS A 359 -12.20 19.05 -15.34
N TYR A 360 -11.20 19.42 -14.55
CA TYR A 360 -9.92 19.93 -15.04
C TYR A 360 -8.86 18.83 -15.16
N ILE A 361 -9.18 17.59 -14.76
CA ILE A 361 -8.31 16.42 -14.82
C ILE A 361 -8.92 15.46 -15.83
N HIS A 362 -8.31 15.30 -17.00
CA HIS A 362 -8.84 14.46 -18.08
C HIS A 362 -8.97 12.97 -17.69
N GLN A 363 -8.20 12.52 -16.69
CA GLN A 363 -8.33 11.17 -16.16
C GLN A 363 -9.56 10.95 -15.25
N ILE A 364 -10.19 12.04 -14.77
CA ILE A 364 -11.27 12.03 -13.76
C ILE A 364 -12.50 12.80 -14.28
N GLU A 365 -12.92 12.53 -15.51
CA GLU A 365 -14.04 13.24 -16.11
C GLU A 365 -15.39 12.86 -15.47
N GLN A 366 -15.56 11.59 -15.09
CA GLN A 366 -16.84 11.10 -14.60
C GLN A 366 -17.01 11.36 -13.10
N ILE A 367 -18.25 11.66 -12.69
CA ILE A 367 -18.61 11.85 -11.27
C ILE A 367 -18.29 10.60 -10.44
N SER A 368 -18.53 9.41 -10.98
CA SER A 368 -18.18 8.14 -10.31
C SER A 368 -16.68 8.01 -10.05
N GLN A 369 -15.84 8.42 -11.02
CA GLN A 369 -14.39 8.44 -10.88
C GLN A 369 -13.96 9.49 -9.85
N ALA A 370 -14.58 10.67 -9.85
CA ALA A 370 -14.30 11.73 -8.88
C ALA A 370 -14.63 11.31 -7.44
N LEU A 371 -15.78 10.66 -7.25
CA LEU A 371 -16.17 10.10 -5.95
C LEU A 371 -15.22 8.98 -5.53
N PHE A 372 -14.83 8.11 -6.46
CA PHE A 372 -13.88 7.02 -6.19
C PHE A 372 -12.51 7.56 -5.77
N VAL A 373 -11.89 8.42 -6.57
CA VAL A 373 -10.57 9.00 -6.27
C VAL A 373 -10.64 9.86 -5.00
N GLY A 374 -11.69 10.67 -4.86
CA GLY A 374 -11.88 11.52 -3.69
C GLY A 374 -12.02 10.71 -2.39
N PHE A 375 -12.64 9.54 -2.44
CA PHE A 375 -12.77 8.63 -1.31
C PHE A 375 -11.49 7.81 -1.05
N PHE A 376 -10.86 7.27 -2.10
CA PHE A 376 -9.69 6.39 -1.99
C PHE A 376 -8.37 7.18 -1.94
N GLY A 377 -8.21 7.98 -0.89
CA GLY A 377 -6.98 8.68 -0.52
C GLY A 377 -6.54 8.32 0.88
N PRO A 378 -6.10 7.08 1.11
CA PRO A 378 -5.83 6.58 2.45
C PRO A 378 -4.75 7.38 3.17
N ILE A 379 -4.90 7.51 4.49
CA ILE A 379 -3.87 7.94 5.45
C ILE A 379 -3.17 6.67 5.95
N GLY A 380 -1.84 6.59 5.82
CA GLY A 380 -1.10 5.36 6.11
C GLY A 380 0.29 5.61 6.67
N VAL A 381 1.27 4.90 6.12
CA VAL A 381 2.66 4.87 6.58
C VAL A 381 3.29 6.27 6.49
N GLY A 382 3.04 7.00 5.41
CA GLY A 382 3.49 8.39 5.23
C GLY A 382 3.10 9.30 6.40
N ALA A 383 1.88 9.17 6.92
CA ALA A 383 1.42 10.01 8.02
C ALA A 383 2.14 9.72 9.35
N ILE A 384 2.52 8.47 9.60
CA ILE A 384 3.33 8.11 10.77
C ILE A 384 4.77 8.62 10.63
N PHE A 385 5.32 8.60 9.41
CA PHE A 385 6.61 9.25 9.14
C PHE A 385 6.55 10.76 9.47
N TYR A 386 5.55 11.48 8.93
CA TYR A 386 5.36 12.90 9.21
C TYR A 386 5.05 13.20 10.69
N LEU A 387 4.31 12.32 11.37
CA LEU A 387 4.12 12.37 12.81
C LEU A 387 5.47 12.37 13.55
N SER A 388 6.37 11.46 13.20
CA SER A 388 7.69 11.36 13.82
C SER A 388 8.56 12.59 13.52
N VAL A 389 8.60 13.07 12.28
CA VAL A 389 9.33 14.29 11.90
C VAL A 389 8.78 15.51 12.66
N CYS A 390 7.46 15.66 12.72
CA CYS A 390 6.79 16.72 13.45
C CYS A 390 7.14 16.68 14.95
N ARG A 391 7.04 15.51 15.59
CA ARG A 391 7.37 15.36 17.01
C ARG A 391 8.84 15.61 17.31
N ASN A 392 9.76 15.16 16.46
CA ASN A 392 11.18 15.46 16.64
C ASN A 392 11.43 16.97 16.63
N PHE A 393 10.86 17.70 15.66
CA PHE A 393 10.99 19.16 15.64
C PHE A 393 10.37 19.82 16.89
N LEU A 394 9.17 19.40 17.29
CA LEU A 394 8.46 19.97 18.45
C LEU A 394 9.22 19.71 19.77
N LEU A 395 9.84 18.54 19.92
CA LEU A 395 10.48 18.10 21.17
C LEU A 395 11.98 18.42 21.24
N GLU A 396 12.66 18.60 20.11
CA GLU A 396 14.10 18.84 20.07
C GLU A 396 14.46 20.27 19.64
N ASP A 397 13.72 20.85 18.70
CA ASP A 397 14.03 22.17 18.13
C ASP A 397 13.29 23.34 18.81
N MET A 398 12.33 23.05 19.68
CA MET A 398 11.56 24.05 20.44
C MET A 398 11.87 24.04 21.94
N MET A 399 13.17 24.11 22.24
CA MET A 399 13.70 24.21 23.59
C MET A 399 13.89 25.68 24.00
N VAL A 400 13.41 26.04 25.20
CA VAL A 400 13.63 27.33 25.84
C VAL A 400 14.24 27.06 27.22
N ASP A 401 15.42 27.61 27.49
CA ASP A 401 16.16 27.39 28.74
C ASP A 401 16.38 25.89 29.09
N GLY A 402 16.55 25.05 28.07
CA GLY A 402 16.79 23.61 28.22
C GLY A 402 15.53 22.77 28.46
N VAL A 403 14.33 23.37 28.41
CA VAL A 403 13.05 22.69 28.56
C VAL A 403 12.21 22.86 27.28
N VAL A 404 11.46 21.82 26.90
CA VAL A 404 10.53 21.90 25.76
C VAL A 404 9.46 22.96 26.04
N ARG A 405 9.20 23.83 25.06
CA ARG A 405 8.15 24.84 25.15
C ARG A 405 6.78 24.18 25.39
N SER A 406 5.96 24.73 26.27
CA SER A 406 4.74 24.06 26.74
C SER A 406 3.69 23.82 25.64
N ASP A 407 3.54 24.77 24.71
CA ASP A 407 2.69 24.67 23.53
C ASP A 407 3.23 23.60 22.53
N ALA A 408 4.55 23.53 22.37
CA ALA A 408 5.21 22.52 21.54
C ALA A 408 5.03 21.10 22.10
N ALA A 409 5.25 20.91 23.40
CA ALA A 409 5.03 19.62 24.08
C ALA A 409 3.58 19.15 23.91
N ARG A 410 2.63 20.06 24.13
CA ARG A 410 1.22 19.75 23.96
C ARG A 410 0.85 19.45 22.51
N THR A 411 1.37 20.22 21.56
CA THR A 411 1.17 19.94 20.12
C THR A 411 1.73 18.58 19.75
N ALA A 412 2.88 18.17 20.32
CA ALA A 412 3.47 16.86 20.04
C ALA A 412 2.57 15.71 20.50
N GLU A 413 1.93 15.85 21.67
CA GLU A 413 0.96 14.86 22.16
C GLU A 413 -0.34 14.85 21.33
N VAL A 414 -0.85 16.03 20.95
CA VAL A 414 -2.01 16.15 20.05
C VAL A 414 -1.71 15.44 18.73
N THR A 415 -0.56 15.73 18.11
CA THR A 415 -0.14 15.09 16.85
C THR A 415 -0.06 13.58 17.04
N TYR A 416 0.53 13.09 18.14
CA TYR A 416 0.64 11.65 18.42
C TYR A 416 -0.73 10.96 18.45
N ILE A 417 -1.66 11.45 19.25
CA ILE A 417 -2.97 10.82 19.42
C ILE A 417 -3.80 10.93 18.14
N VAL A 418 -3.89 12.13 17.56
CA VAL A 418 -4.75 12.40 16.41
C VAL A 418 -4.27 11.67 15.16
N VAL A 419 -2.96 11.72 14.85
CA VAL A 419 -2.45 11.09 13.62
C VAL A 419 -2.55 9.57 13.70
N TRP A 420 -2.16 8.95 14.82
CA TRP A 420 -2.34 7.50 15.00
C TRP A 420 -3.80 7.09 14.86
N PHE A 421 -4.73 7.84 15.50
CA PHE A 421 -6.16 7.55 15.39
C PHE A 421 -6.65 7.61 13.94
N LEU A 422 -6.25 8.64 13.20
CA LEU A 422 -6.63 8.83 11.80
C LEU A 422 -6.06 7.75 10.87
N VAL A 423 -4.82 7.32 11.10
CA VAL A 423 -4.19 6.20 10.37
C VAL A 423 -4.97 4.91 10.60
N ILE A 424 -5.30 4.59 11.86
CA ILE A 424 -6.11 3.40 12.17
C ILE A 424 -7.50 3.49 11.54
N CYS A 425 -8.21 4.61 11.68
CA CYS A 425 -9.50 4.80 11.03
C CYS A 425 -9.42 4.60 9.51
N SER A 426 -8.39 5.15 8.87
CA SER A 426 -8.15 5.00 7.44
C SER A 426 -7.91 3.55 7.03
N ILE A 427 -7.03 2.82 7.73
CA ILE A 427 -6.74 1.39 7.46
C ILE A 427 -8.02 0.56 7.53
N PHE A 428 -8.84 0.76 8.56
CA PHE A 428 -10.09 0.01 8.73
C PHE A 428 -11.16 0.39 7.71
N VAL A 429 -11.41 1.69 7.51
CA VAL A 429 -12.46 2.16 6.60
C VAL A 429 -12.13 1.77 5.15
N HIS A 430 -10.92 2.04 4.68
CA HIS A 430 -10.53 1.70 3.32
C HIS A 430 -10.35 0.19 3.13
N GLY A 431 -9.77 -0.51 4.11
CA GLY A 431 -9.59 -1.95 4.07
C GLY A 431 -10.89 -2.76 4.04
N LEU A 432 -11.99 -2.21 4.57
CA LEU A 432 -13.33 -2.84 4.55
C LEU A 432 -14.23 -2.30 3.43
N SER A 433 -13.88 -1.17 2.81
CA SER A 433 -14.76 -0.48 1.86
C SER A 433 -15.17 -1.32 0.63
N ILE A 434 -14.23 -2.04 0.01
CA ILE A 434 -14.50 -2.91 -1.15
C ILE A 434 -15.39 -4.11 -0.77
N PRO A 435 -15.08 -4.89 0.29
CA PRO A 435 -15.95 -5.97 0.76
C PRO A 435 -17.36 -5.47 1.10
N LEU A 436 -17.47 -4.36 1.84
CA LEU A 436 -18.75 -3.79 2.25
C LEU A 436 -19.54 -3.24 1.07
N GLY A 437 -18.89 -2.61 0.09
CA GLY A 437 -19.54 -2.16 -1.14
C GLY A 437 -20.11 -3.32 -1.94
N LYS A 438 -19.38 -4.44 -2.04
CA LYS A 438 -19.86 -5.64 -2.72
C LYS A 438 -21.02 -6.30 -1.97
N ALA A 439 -20.92 -6.45 -0.65
CA ALA A 439 -22.00 -6.97 0.18
C ALA A 439 -23.25 -6.09 0.10
N GLY A 440 -23.07 -4.77 0.14
CA GLY A 440 -24.11 -3.76 -0.03
C GLY A 440 -24.83 -3.82 -1.37
N TYR A 441 -24.17 -4.26 -2.45
CA TYR A 441 -24.81 -4.49 -3.76
C TYR A 441 -25.68 -5.77 -3.79
N HIS A 442 -25.38 -6.76 -2.94
CA HIS A 442 -26.14 -8.00 -2.84
C HIS A 442 -27.31 -7.92 -1.85
N ILE A 443 -27.25 -7.07 -0.83
CA ILE A 443 -28.32 -6.84 0.15
C ILE A 443 -29.67 -6.37 -0.46
N PRO A 444 -29.73 -5.40 -1.40
CA PRO A 444 -31.01 -4.98 -1.98
C PRO A 444 -31.67 -6.10 -2.78
N ARG A 445 -30.92 -7.06 -3.35
CA ARG A 445 -31.52 -8.22 -4.01
C ARG A 445 -32.22 -9.14 -3.02
N THR A 446 -31.64 -9.39 -1.85
CA THR A 446 -32.24 -10.29 -0.85
C THR A 446 -33.48 -9.68 -0.22
N ILE A 447 -33.46 -8.38 0.06
CA ILE A 447 -34.61 -7.66 0.64
C ILE A 447 -35.73 -7.48 -0.40
N SER A 448 -35.41 -7.15 -1.66
CA SER A 448 -36.42 -7.13 -2.72
C SER A 448 -37.03 -8.50 -2.98
N THR A 449 -36.26 -9.59 -2.86
CA THR A 449 -36.79 -10.96 -3.02
C THR A 449 -37.67 -11.35 -1.83
N ALA A 450 -37.29 -10.97 -0.61
CA ALA A 450 -38.07 -11.21 0.62
C ALA A 450 -39.35 -10.35 0.72
N LEU A 451 -39.35 -9.13 0.17
CA LEU A 451 -40.54 -8.28 0.06
C LEU A 451 -41.47 -8.74 -1.08
N SER A 452 -40.90 -9.29 -2.15
CA SER A 452 -41.68 -9.90 -3.23
C SER A 452 -42.33 -11.23 -2.79
N SER A 453 -41.71 -11.97 -1.87
CA SER A 453 -42.30 -13.20 -1.32
C SER A 453 -43.36 -12.96 -0.22
N ASN A 454 -43.56 -11.72 0.22
CA ASN A 454 -44.51 -11.36 1.29
C ASN A 454 -45.67 -10.47 0.80
N SER A 455 -45.78 -10.28 -0.52
CA SER A 455 -46.92 -9.62 -1.17
C SER A 455 -47.85 -10.72 -1.68
N GLY A 456 -48.92 -11.00 -0.94
CA GLY A 456 -49.76 -12.19 -1.11
C GLY A 456 -50.46 -12.31 -2.46
N GLU A 457 -50.35 -13.50 -3.06
CA GLU A 457 -51.42 -14.04 -3.90
C GLU A 457 -52.37 -14.83 -3.00
N GLN A 458 -53.57 -14.28 -2.78
CA GLN A 458 -54.72 -15.08 -2.36
C GLN A 458 -55.04 -16.07 -3.48
N GLU A 459 -54.86 -17.36 -3.22
CA GLU A 459 -55.35 -18.46 -4.05
C GLU A 459 -56.87 -18.31 -4.27
N PRO A 460 -57.38 -18.21 -5.51
CA PRO A 460 -58.81 -18.37 -5.74
C PRO A 460 -59.18 -19.86 -5.60
N ILE A 461 -60.04 -20.13 -4.62
CA ILE A 461 -60.67 -21.43 -4.35
C ILE A 461 -61.25 -22.02 -5.67
N ARG A 462 -60.72 -23.17 -6.11
CA ARG A 462 -61.26 -23.95 -7.24
C ARG A 462 -62.11 -25.11 -6.71
N LEU A 463 -63.41 -25.08 -7.02
CA LEU A 463 -64.35 -26.19 -6.78
C LEU A 463 -64.09 -27.34 -7.78
N PRO A 464 -64.35 -28.61 -7.40
CA PRO A 464 -63.94 -29.78 -8.20
C PRO A 464 -64.96 -30.07 -9.32
N SER A 465 -64.48 -30.36 -10.53
CA SER A 465 -65.28 -30.95 -11.61
C SER A 465 -64.67 -32.28 -12.04
N ASN A 466 -65.49 -33.33 -11.95
CA ASN A 466 -65.14 -34.73 -12.20
C ASN A 466 -64.89 -35.08 -13.68
N LEU A 467 -63.87 -35.92 -13.86
CA LEU A 467 -63.76 -37.12 -14.71
C LEU A 467 -63.97 -37.08 -16.24
N ASN A 468 -62.91 -37.55 -16.91
CA ASN A 468 -62.86 -38.40 -18.10
C ASN A 468 -63.39 -37.86 -19.43
N THR A 469 -62.50 -37.64 -20.41
CA THR A 469 -62.49 -38.46 -21.65
C THR A 469 -61.21 -38.31 -22.48
N HIS A 470 -60.92 -39.38 -23.23
CA HIS A 470 -59.69 -39.75 -23.96
C HIS A 470 -59.46 -39.06 -25.32
N SER A 471 -58.18 -39.00 -25.71
CA SER A 471 -57.57 -39.18 -27.06
C SER A 471 -58.07 -38.27 -28.22
N THR A 472 -57.37 -37.95 -29.32
CA THR A 472 -56.23 -38.51 -30.07
C THR A 472 -55.80 -37.45 -31.12
N ALA A 473 -54.57 -37.58 -31.66
CA ALA A 473 -54.12 -37.17 -33.00
C ALA A 473 -53.73 -35.69 -33.33
N THR A 474 -52.52 -35.59 -33.89
CA THR A 474 -51.88 -34.60 -34.79
C THR A 474 -52.72 -34.17 -36.02
N PRO A 475 -52.30 -33.26 -36.96
CA PRO A 475 -51.21 -32.25 -36.99
C PRO A 475 -51.62 -30.86 -37.61
N THR A 476 -50.67 -29.91 -37.64
CA THR A 476 -50.42 -28.83 -38.66
C THR A 476 -51.58 -28.11 -39.39
N SER A 477 -51.62 -26.77 -39.32
CA SER A 477 -51.32 -25.83 -40.44
C SER A 477 -52.05 -24.47 -40.34
N HIS A 478 -51.43 -23.48 -41.01
CA HIS A 478 -51.98 -22.28 -41.66
C HIS A 478 -52.51 -21.05 -40.91
N ARG A 479 -51.76 -19.95 -41.15
CA ARG A 479 -52.19 -18.64 -41.67
C ARG A 479 -53.55 -18.09 -41.21
N GLY A 480 -53.46 -17.03 -40.39
CA GLY A 480 -53.97 -15.67 -40.65
C GLY A 480 -55.44 -15.49 -41.01
N LEU A 481 -56.13 -14.61 -40.27
CA LEU A 481 -56.88 -13.47 -40.82
C LEU A 481 -57.49 -12.60 -39.71
N ARG A 482 -57.62 -11.33 -40.05
CA ARG A 482 -58.17 -10.20 -39.30
C ARG A 482 -59.68 -10.35 -39.08
N PHE A 483 -60.21 -9.73 -38.02
CA PHE A 483 -61.03 -8.49 -38.02
C PHE A 483 -62.22 -8.50 -37.03
N TYR A 484 -62.47 -7.30 -36.45
CA TYR A 484 -63.72 -6.77 -35.86
C TYR A 484 -64.18 -7.37 -34.51
N ARG A 485 -64.75 -6.67 -33.51
CA ARG A 485 -65.11 -5.24 -33.28
C ARG A 485 -65.74 -5.10 -31.88
N ASN A 486 -65.47 -3.96 -31.21
CA ASN A 486 -66.20 -3.28 -30.11
C ASN A 486 -66.44 -4.04 -28.78
N ARG A 487 -66.39 -3.41 -27.59
CA ARG A 487 -66.87 -2.07 -27.20
C ARG A 487 -66.34 -1.68 -25.80
N SER A 488 -66.00 -0.39 -25.60
CA SER A 488 -66.07 0.47 -24.38
C SER A 488 -65.45 -0.05 -23.06
N SER A 489 -64.63 0.68 -22.28
CA SER A 489 -64.70 2.08 -21.83
C SER A 489 -63.40 2.52 -21.12
N ALA A 490 -63.06 3.81 -21.19
CA ALA A 490 -61.85 4.49 -20.67
C ALA A 490 -61.90 4.76 -19.13
N PRO A 491 -60.99 5.57 -18.51
CA PRO A 491 -59.56 5.87 -18.76
C PRO A 491 -58.67 5.78 -17.48
N SER A 492 -57.36 5.53 -17.59
CA SER A 492 -56.37 6.17 -16.68
C SER A 492 -54.94 6.19 -17.26
N THR A 493 -54.41 7.41 -17.30
CA THR A 493 -53.01 7.88 -17.15
C THR A 493 -51.83 7.01 -17.63
N ARG A 494 -51.09 7.63 -18.56
CA ARG A 494 -49.79 7.26 -19.14
C ARG A 494 -48.68 7.07 -18.09
N GLU A 495 -47.95 5.97 -18.19
CA GLU A 495 -46.50 5.90 -17.89
C GLU A 495 -45.72 5.74 -19.21
N PRO A 496 -44.55 6.39 -19.38
CA PRO A 496 -43.72 6.24 -20.58
C PRO A 496 -42.95 4.90 -20.59
N PRO A 497 -42.59 4.36 -21.77
CA PRO A 497 -41.97 3.04 -21.88
C PRO A 497 -40.53 3.03 -21.35
N ARG A 498 -40.21 2.01 -20.53
CA ARG A 498 -38.84 1.64 -20.17
C ARG A 498 -38.10 1.13 -21.42
N VAL A 499 -37.03 1.83 -21.78
CA VAL A 499 -36.03 1.38 -22.75
C VAL A 499 -35.24 0.24 -22.11
N VAL A 500 -35.40 -0.98 -22.63
CA VAL A 500 -34.55 -2.13 -22.29
C VAL A 500 -33.32 -2.06 -23.18
N PHE A 501 -32.16 -1.70 -22.61
CA PHE A 501 -30.87 -1.88 -23.26
C PHE A 501 -30.46 -3.35 -23.11
N GLN A 502 -30.64 -4.12 -24.17
CA GLN A 502 -30.06 -5.44 -24.33
C GLN A 502 -28.66 -5.26 -24.90
N ILE A 503 -27.63 -5.32 -24.05
CA ILE A 503 -26.23 -5.29 -24.49
C ILE A 503 -25.89 -6.68 -25.04
N SER A 504 -25.93 -6.81 -26.36
CA SER A 504 -25.33 -7.93 -27.08
C SER A 504 -23.81 -7.87 -26.89
N ALA A 505 -23.23 -8.88 -26.25
CA ALA A 505 -21.78 -9.07 -26.21
C ALA A 505 -21.25 -9.31 -27.65
N PRO A 506 -20.09 -8.76 -28.05
CA PRO A 506 -19.55 -8.97 -29.39
C PRO A 506 -19.04 -10.40 -29.54
N GLN A 507 -19.55 -11.08 -30.55
CA GLN A 507 -19.31 -12.49 -30.88
C GLN A 507 -17.83 -12.82 -31.15
N GLN A 508 -17.04 -11.82 -31.57
CA GLN A 508 -15.58 -11.93 -31.76
C GLN A 508 -14.82 -12.30 -30.47
N ARG A 509 -15.30 -11.87 -29.30
CA ARG A 509 -14.60 -12.12 -28.03
C ARG A 509 -14.75 -13.57 -27.53
N ARG A 510 -15.70 -14.33 -28.08
CA ARG A 510 -15.86 -15.77 -27.82
C ARG A 510 -15.02 -16.62 -28.77
N GLU A 511 -14.80 -16.15 -29.99
CA GLU A 511 -13.96 -16.83 -30.98
C GLU A 511 -12.48 -16.69 -30.59
N GLU A 512 -12.03 -15.51 -30.14
CA GLU A 512 -10.67 -15.30 -29.62
C GLU A 512 -10.37 -16.16 -28.38
N GLN A 513 -11.35 -16.32 -27.46
CA GLN A 513 -11.19 -17.20 -26.29
C GLN A 513 -11.13 -18.68 -26.67
N GLN A 514 -11.85 -19.10 -27.70
CA GLN A 514 -11.79 -20.49 -28.19
C GLN A 514 -10.49 -20.78 -28.94
N GLU A 515 -9.92 -19.81 -29.66
CA GLU A 515 -8.61 -19.95 -30.31
C GLU A 515 -7.47 -19.97 -29.28
N GLU A 516 -7.55 -19.17 -28.20
CA GLU A 516 -6.57 -19.21 -27.11
C GLU A 516 -6.62 -20.54 -26.33
N GLU A 517 -7.81 -21.08 -26.05
CA GLU A 517 -7.96 -22.39 -25.40
C GLU A 517 -7.43 -23.53 -26.29
N GLN A 518 -7.69 -23.50 -27.61
CA GLN A 518 -7.14 -24.49 -28.54
C GLN A 518 -5.61 -24.39 -28.68
N GLY A 519 -5.05 -23.18 -28.65
CA GLY A 519 -3.60 -22.96 -28.70
C GLY A 519 -2.86 -23.44 -27.45
N GLN A 520 -3.48 -23.32 -26.27
CA GLN A 520 -2.93 -23.87 -25.03
C GLN A 520 -2.96 -25.40 -25.03
N GLN A 521 -4.05 -26.00 -25.50
CA GLN A 521 -4.19 -27.45 -25.54
C GLN A 521 -3.19 -28.10 -26.54
N GLN A 522 -2.94 -27.45 -27.68
CA GLN A 522 -1.89 -27.88 -28.62
C GLN A 522 -0.47 -27.78 -28.05
N ARG A 523 -0.19 -26.81 -27.19
CA ARG A 523 1.13 -26.68 -26.53
C ARG A 523 1.33 -27.74 -25.44
N GLU A 524 0.29 -28.07 -24.70
CA GLU A 524 0.32 -29.17 -23.72
C GLU A 524 0.54 -30.52 -24.41
N ASP A 525 -0.20 -30.80 -25.50
CA ASP A 525 -0.03 -32.05 -26.27
C ASP A 525 1.38 -32.16 -26.89
N SER A 526 1.95 -31.03 -27.36
CA SER A 526 3.31 -30.98 -27.90
C SER A 526 4.38 -31.20 -26.82
N ALA A 527 4.17 -30.69 -25.60
CA ALA A 527 5.06 -30.89 -24.47
C ALA A 527 5.04 -32.34 -23.97
N VAL A 528 3.86 -32.97 -23.94
CA VAL A 528 3.70 -34.39 -23.60
C VAL A 528 4.35 -35.30 -24.66
N ALA A 529 4.20 -34.97 -25.95
CA ALA A 529 4.87 -35.69 -27.03
C ALA A 529 6.41 -35.56 -26.98
N SER A 530 6.94 -34.38 -26.61
CA SER A 530 8.37 -34.15 -26.44
C SER A 530 8.94 -34.92 -25.23
N ALA A 531 8.18 -35.03 -24.14
CA ALA A 531 8.57 -35.82 -22.97
C ALA A 531 8.55 -37.33 -23.25
N ALA A 532 7.59 -37.81 -24.05
CA ALA A 532 7.52 -39.21 -24.48
C ALA A 532 8.72 -39.60 -25.38
N ASN A 533 9.15 -38.71 -26.29
CA ASN A 533 10.31 -38.96 -27.14
C ASN A 533 11.64 -38.93 -26.38
N ALA A 534 11.77 -38.12 -25.33
CA ALA A 534 12.97 -38.12 -24.47
C ALA A 534 13.12 -39.42 -23.66
N SER A 535 12.01 -40.09 -23.34
CA SER A 535 12.02 -41.38 -22.62
C SER A 535 12.26 -42.61 -23.51
N ALA A 536 12.22 -42.46 -24.83
CA ALA A 536 12.41 -43.57 -25.77
C ALA A 536 13.89 -43.73 -26.22
N ASP A 537 14.73 -42.70 -26.07
CA ASP A 537 16.11 -42.70 -26.57
C ASP A 537 17.15 -43.27 -25.58
N GLU A 538 16.72 -43.71 -24.39
CA GLU A 538 17.62 -44.21 -23.33
C GLU A 538 17.71 -45.75 -23.26
N THR A 539 17.31 -46.47 -24.32
CA THR A 539 17.33 -47.94 -24.35
C THR A 539 18.08 -48.55 -25.54
N LEU A 540 19.35 -48.22 -25.75
CA LEU A 540 20.27 -49.12 -26.47
C LEU A 540 21.76 -48.71 -26.34
N SER A 541 22.51 -49.34 -25.44
CA SER A 541 23.94 -49.74 -25.61
C SER A 541 24.52 -50.48 -24.36
N PRO A 542 25.51 -51.39 -24.51
CA PRO A 542 25.73 -52.50 -23.58
C PRO A 542 26.85 -52.35 -22.52
N GLN A 543 26.70 -53.17 -21.47
CA GLN A 543 27.53 -53.46 -20.28
C GLN A 543 29.06 -53.25 -20.33
N LYS A 544 29.60 -52.75 -19.20
CA LYS A 544 30.92 -53.17 -18.67
C LYS A 544 31.01 -53.08 -17.11
N SER A 545 31.07 -54.25 -16.49
CA SER A 545 31.63 -54.66 -15.16
C SER A 545 31.71 -53.68 -13.97
N MET A 546 31.05 -54.05 -12.87
CA MET A 546 31.31 -53.57 -11.49
C MET A 546 32.48 -54.30 -10.82
N PRO A 547 33.00 -53.75 -9.71
CA PRO A 547 33.17 -54.57 -8.51
C PRO A 547 32.60 -53.98 -7.21
N ALA A 548 32.02 -54.91 -6.45
CA ALA A 548 31.73 -55.10 -5.02
C ALA A 548 31.82 -53.97 -3.96
N VAL A 549 30.80 -54.04 -3.09
CA VAL A 549 30.61 -53.45 -1.75
C VAL A 549 31.52 -54.10 -0.69
N PRO A 550 31.86 -53.39 0.41
CA PRO A 550 31.75 -54.03 1.72
C PRO A 550 31.02 -53.18 2.79
N ALA A 551 30.50 -53.93 3.78
CA ALA A 551 29.66 -53.54 4.91
C ALA A 551 30.48 -53.00 6.13
N PRO A 552 29.84 -52.62 7.27
CA PRO A 552 30.31 -51.58 8.18
C PRO A 552 31.17 -52.07 9.35
N LEU A 553 31.97 -51.16 9.93
CA LEU A 553 32.71 -51.38 11.18
C LEU A 553 32.54 -50.20 12.16
N THR A 554 32.35 -50.59 13.42
CA THR A 554 32.11 -49.81 14.64
C THR A 554 33.33 -49.07 15.19
N VAL A 555 33.04 -47.87 15.75
CA VAL A 555 33.62 -47.13 16.89
C VAL A 555 35.09 -47.40 17.30
N HIS A 556 35.90 -46.34 17.24
CA HIS A 556 36.94 -46.05 18.23
C HIS A 556 37.08 -44.54 18.44
N GLU A 557 36.88 -44.07 19.67
CA GLU A 557 37.33 -42.76 20.15
C GLU A 557 38.84 -42.60 19.98
N ARG A 558 39.29 -41.43 19.52
CA ARG A 558 40.61 -40.91 19.86
C ARG A 558 40.65 -39.38 19.75
N HIS A 559 40.99 -38.79 20.90
CA HIS A 559 41.37 -37.40 21.14
C HIS A 559 42.67 -37.01 20.37
N ASP A 560 42.84 -35.69 20.24
CA ASP A 560 44.07 -34.93 19.95
C ASP A 560 44.56 -34.78 18.50
N GLU A 561 44.19 -33.64 17.89
CA GLU A 561 45.02 -32.96 16.88
C GLU A 561 45.28 -31.49 17.32
N PRO A 562 46.54 -31.00 17.28
CA PRO A 562 46.86 -29.63 17.69
C PRO A 562 46.52 -28.60 16.59
N ARG A 563 45.82 -27.52 16.98
CA ARG A 563 45.50 -26.38 16.10
C ARG A 563 46.74 -25.53 15.83
N ARG A 564 46.88 -25.01 14.60
CA ARG A 564 48.03 -24.21 14.15
C ARG A 564 47.98 -22.77 14.71
N PRO A 565 49.13 -22.15 15.06
CA PRO A 565 49.18 -20.83 15.67
C PRO A 565 48.97 -19.68 14.68
N ILE A 566 48.37 -18.59 15.17
CA ILE A 566 48.01 -17.38 14.41
C ILE A 566 49.16 -16.37 14.50
N LYS A 567 49.60 -15.84 13.36
CA LYS A 567 50.66 -14.81 13.25
C LYS A 567 50.02 -13.47 12.91
N LEU A 568 50.33 -12.44 13.71
CA LEU A 568 49.94 -11.06 13.43
C LEU A 568 51.10 -10.31 12.77
N MET A 569 50.81 -9.61 11.68
CA MET A 569 51.76 -8.80 10.91
C MET A 569 51.59 -7.32 11.26
N GLY A 570 52.71 -6.61 11.43
CA GLY A 570 52.71 -5.15 11.56
C GLY A 570 52.60 -4.45 10.20
N ASP A 571 52.35 -3.14 10.23
CA ASP A 571 52.18 -2.29 9.04
C ASP A 571 53.44 -2.15 8.16
N ASP A 572 54.59 -2.68 8.59
CA ASP A 572 55.81 -2.80 7.78
C ASP A 572 55.96 -4.18 7.12
N GLY A 573 54.92 -5.03 7.19
CA GLY A 573 54.86 -6.35 6.55
C GLY A 573 55.71 -7.42 7.22
N ARG A 574 56.23 -7.18 8.43
CA ARG A 574 56.97 -8.18 9.20
C ARG A 574 56.09 -8.78 10.31
N VAL A 575 56.29 -10.07 10.61
CA VAL A 575 55.57 -10.75 11.70
C VAL A 575 56.04 -10.17 13.02
N THR A 576 55.14 -9.49 13.72
CA THR A 576 55.46 -8.78 14.97
C THR A 576 55.17 -9.64 16.20
N GLN A 577 54.25 -10.61 16.12
CA GLN A 577 53.97 -11.55 17.22
C GLN A 577 53.39 -12.88 16.73
N THR A 578 53.70 -13.96 17.46
CA THR A 578 53.12 -15.30 17.28
C THR A 578 52.42 -15.67 18.58
N LEU A 579 51.10 -15.86 18.55
CA LEU A 579 50.32 -16.25 19.73
C LEU A 579 50.09 -17.76 19.71
N ASN A 580 50.53 -18.43 20.78
CA ASN A 580 50.20 -19.83 21.08
C ASN A 580 49.27 -19.81 22.31
N ASP A 581 48.22 -20.63 22.32
CA ASP A 581 47.16 -20.69 23.36
C ASP A 581 47.64 -21.28 24.70
N SER A 582 48.68 -20.69 25.28
CA SER A 582 49.10 -20.96 26.64
C SER A 582 49.70 -19.68 27.25
N GLU A 583 48.84 -18.66 27.40
CA GLU A 583 48.76 -17.72 28.53
C GLU A 583 47.59 -16.73 28.37
#